data_AF-A0A7C4ZPM3-F1
#
_entry.id   AF-A0A7C4ZPM3-F1
#
_cell.length_a   1.000
_cell.length_b   1.000
_cell.length_c   1.000
_cell.angle_alpha   90.00
_cell.angle_beta   90.00
_cell.angle_gamma   90.00
#
_symmetry.space_group_name_H-M   'P 1'
#
loop_
_entity.id
_entity.type
_entity.pdbx_description
1 polymer ?
#
loop_
_entity_poly.entity_id
_entity_poly.type
_entity_poly.pdbx_seq_one_letter_code
_entity_poly.pdbx_strand_id
1 'polypeptide(L)'
;MKARLFFSLFLFAFLFISPLLTRYVKAEKPKIITISVLIEDTSNFDVLSSWLDSLNFSHFTFALWENAEDSILYNATRLNKLRQYGEIIPRRDYLQQYSPQDRLTIIDNMIAKYNTTLGYVPKGVMMFIPDTYAANYLYLKGFDYIQGYCFDQWTMDYMSMKGGFQLPYYASDFQALIPSSSKGIIVFPHVTWDWVDSLKISHHLNTHPINLWKFFNGNETLARDYWFRLIDYSLDASNPFGYVSIQFEWQWLLDIEWKDIVKNWIQELITTRPYSFWSYGETAQWFKQNYHQNPAYTVNFVSPFSDTRIEWLCNNQSRIARIGNYVVSYIDYASQNPDKYITQTKSINWGLPHNLDFNCIDISLDYKIDALAGGELRDKPHTSTYLYTEDLIAFPSYYYTNSESMRDTFLQWAKIFLIFALLGICLFFIKRGLRK
;
A
#
# COMPACT_ATOMS: atom_id res chain seq x y z
N MET A 1 -0.15 54.71 44.39
CA MET A 1 0.55 54.63 43.08
C MET A 1 1.27 53.30 42.86
N LYS A 2 2.08 52.81 43.82
CA LYS A 2 2.80 51.53 43.70
C LYS A 2 1.92 50.29 43.42
N ALA A 3 0.73 50.19 44.02
CA ALA A 3 -0.20 49.08 43.80
C ALA A 3 -0.77 49.01 42.37
N ARG A 4 -0.98 50.17 41.72
CA ARG A 4 -1.48 50.21 40.33
C ARG A 4 -0.41 49.76 39.34
N LEU A 5 0.85 50.14 39.58
CA LEU A 5 1.98 49.71 38.74
C LEU A 5 2.20 48.19 38.83
N PHE A 6 2.09 47.62 40.03
CA PHE A 6 2.22 46.18 40.25
C PHE A 6 1.10 45.38 39.58
N PHE A 7 -0.14 45.88 39.65
CA PHE A 7 -1.28 45.26 38.99
C PHE A 7 -1.18 45.31 37.46
N SER A 8 -0.73 46.44 36.89
CA SER A 8 -0.48 46.56 35.44
C SER A 8 0.63 45.63 34.96
N LEU A 9 1.73 45.49 35.72
CA LEU A 9 2.83 44.56 35.40
C LEU A 9 2.38 43.09 35.50
N PHE A 10 1.55 42.75 36.49
CA PHE A 10 1.01 41.40 36.64
C PHE A 10 0.03 41.04 35.51
N LEU A 11 -0.84 41.97 35.11
CA LEU A 11 -1.77 41.78 34.00
C LEU A 11 -1.02 41.66 32.66
N PHE A 12 0.05 42.44 32.47
CA PHE A 12 0.92 42.34 31.29
C PHE A 12 1.66 40.99 31.27
N ALA A 13 2.18 40.53 32.40
CA ALA A 13 2.78 39.20 32.50
C ALA A 13 1.77 38.08 32.20
N PHE A 14 0.53 38.19 32.70
CA PHE A 14 -0.51 37.19 32.42
C PHE A 14 -0.92 37.17 30.94
N LEU A 15 -1.03 38.33 30.29
CA LEU A 15 -1.38 38.43 28.87
C LEU A 15 -0.25 37.99 27.93
N PHE A 16 1.01 38.05 28.36
CA PHE A 16 2.16 37.58 27.57
C PHE A 16 2.62 36.16 27.90
N ILE A 17 2.30 35.64 29.09
CA ILE A 17 2.55 34.24 29.46
C ILE A 17 1.36 33.34 29.06
N SER A 18 0.13 33.87 29.00
CA SER A 18 -1.06 33.13 28.56
C SER A 18 -0.96 32.50 27.16
N PRO A 19 -0.31 33.12 26.13
CA PRO A 19 -0.12 32.49 24.82
C PRO A 19 1.03 31.46 24.81
N LEU A 20 1.92 31.49 25.81
CA LEU A 20 2.93 30.45 26.05
C LEU A 20 2.33 29.27 26.85
N LEU A 21 1.29 29.54 27.64
CA LEU A 21 0.48 28.57 28.39
C LEU A 21 -0.78 28.11 27.66
N THR A 22 -1.10 28.64 26.46
CA THR A 22 -2.00 27.96 25.53
C THR A 22 -1.28 26.71 25.07
N ARG A 23 -1.44 25.70 25.93
CA ARG A 23 -1.24 24.27 25.76
C ARG A 23 -0.67 23.97 24.38
N TYR A 24 0.57 23.47 24.37
CA TYR A 24 0.94 22.38 23.48
C TYR A 24 -0.09 21.25 23.69
N VAL A 25 -1.31 21.42 23.18
CA VAL A 25 -2.22 20.33 22.91
C VAL A 25 -1.48 19.61 21.80
N LYS A 26 -0.79 18.53 22.15
CA LYS A 26 -0.22 17.62 21.17
C LYS A 26 -1.36 17.32 20.22
N ALA A 27 -1.31 17.86 19.00
CA ALA A 27 -2.34 17.65 18.02
C ALA A 27 -2.55 16.15 17.91
N GLU A 28 -3.79 15.71 18.08
CA GLU A 28 -4.09 14.30 18.06
C GLU A 28 -3.66 13.74 16.69
N LYS A 29 -2.95 12.62 16.71
CA LYS A 29 -2.46 11.97 15.51
C LYS A 29 -3.68 11.57 14.65
N PRO A 30 -3.81 12.05 13.40
CA PRO A 30 -4.95 11.69 12.56
C PRO A 30 -5.04 10.18 12.39
N LYS A 31 -6.27 9.64 12.46
CA LYS A 31 -6.58 8.23 12.23
C LYS A 31 -7.69 8.17 11.19
N ILE A 32 -7.32 7.75 9.98
CA ILE A 32 -8.18 7.84 8.80
C ILE A 32 -8.54 6.43 8.34
N ILE A 33 -9.83 6.23 8.08
CA ILE A 33 -10.36 5.01 7.47
C ILE A 33 -11.04 5.39 6.16
N THR A 34 -10.71 4.67 5.09
CA THR A 34 -11.44 4.72 3.82
C THR A 34 -12.19 3.41 3.61
N ILE A 35 -13.40 3.50 3.05
CA ILE A 35 -14.23 2.34 2.74
C ILE A 35 -14.64 2.42 1.27
N SER A 36 -14.28 1.38 0.51
CA SER A 36 -14.56 1.25 -0.92
C SER A 36 -15.40 0.01 -1.20
N VAL A 37 -16.31 0.11 -2.17
CA VAL A 37 -17.15 -0.99 -2.63
C VAL A 37 -16.92 -1.17 -4.13
N LEU A 38 -16.46 -2.34 -4.55
CA LEU A 38 -16.42 -2.69 -5.98
C LEU A 38 -17.79 -3.21 -6.39
N ILE A 39 -18.27 -2.71 -7.52
CA ILE A 39 -19.54 -3.13 -8.11
C ILE A 39 -19.23 -3.78 -9.45
N GLU A 40 -19.36 -5.12 -9.47
CA GLU A 40 -19.02 -5.98 -10.59
C GLU A 40 -20.13 -6.06 -11.64
N ASP A 41 -21.37 -6.12 -11.17
CA ASP A 41 -22.59 -6.12 -11.97
C ASP A 41 -23.71 -5.32 -11.29
N THR A 42 -24.88 -5.23 -11.93
CA THR A 42 -26.06 -4.56 -11.38
C THR A 42 -27.28 -5.45 -11.19
N SER A 43 -27.11 -6.76 -11.22
CA SER A 43 -28.20 -7.74 -11.06
C SER A 43 -28.93 -7.57 -9.72
N ASN A 44 -28.17 -7.23 -8.66
CA ASN A 44 -28.66 -7.09 -7.29
C ASN A 44 -28.56 -5.64 -6.77
N PHE A 45 -28.69 -4.64 -7.64
CA PHE A 45 -28.54 -3.24 -7.24
C PHE A 45 -29.59 -2.79 -6.20
N ASP A 46 -30.82 -3.31 -6.24
CA ASP A 46 -31.84 -2.95 -5.26
C ASP A 46 -31.50 -3.46 -3.84
N VAL A 47 -30.77 -4.58 -3.76
CA VAL A 47 -30.23 -5.10 -2.50
C VAL A 47 -29.12 -4.17 -1.99
N LEU A 48 -28.21 -3.73 -2.87
CA LEU A 48 -27.18 -2.73 -2.52
C LEU A 48 -27.82 -1.41 -2.05
N SER A 49 -28.82 -0.95 -2.78
CA SER A 49 -29.57 0.28 -2.47
C SER A 49 -30.18 0.22 -1.06
N SER A 50 -30.83 -0.90 -0.73
CA SER A 50 -31.42 -1.14 0.59
C SER A 50 -30.36 -1.29 1.69
N TRP A 51 -29.24 -1.93 1.37
CA TRP A 51 -28.10 -2.07 2.28
C TRP A 51 -27.51 -0.70 2.64
N LEU A 52 -27.28 0.17 1.65
CA LEU A 52 -26.81 1.54 1.84
C LEU A 52 -27.77 2.37 2.69
N ASP A 53 -29.08 2.28 2.43
CA ASP A 53 -30.10 2.97 3.25
C ASP A 53 -30.06 2.53 4.70
N SER A 54 -29.89 1.23 4.94
CA SER A 54 -29.86 0.70 6.31
C SER A 54 -28.59 1.06 7.08
N LEU A 55 -27.45 1.23 6.39
CA LEU A 55 -26.19 1.63 7.01
C LEU A 55 -26.11 3.16 7.22
N ASN A 56 -26.75 3.93 6.34
CA ASN A 56 -26.81 5.40 6.40
C ASN A 56 -25.43 6.07 6.56
N PHE A 57 -24.43 5.58 5.82
CA PHE A 57 -23.06 6.09 5.80
C PHE A 57 -22.69 6.61 4.40
N SER A 58 -22.18 7.84 4.30
CA SER A 58 -22.06 8.58 3.04
C SER A 58 -20.64 8.90 2.56
N HIS A 59 -19.61 8.27 3.13
CA HIS A 59 -18.21 8.49 2.73
C HIS A 59 -17.61 7.27 2.01
N PHE A 60 -18.42 6.59 1.20
CA PHE A 60 -17.92 5.51 0.36
C PHE A 60 -17.15 6.02 -0.86
N THR A 61 -16.27 5.17 -1.38
CA THR A 61 -15.79 5.24 -2.76
C THR A 61 -16.32 4.02 -3.52
N PHE A 62 -17.13 4.23 -4.56
CA PHE A 62 -17.67 3.16 -5.39
C PHE A 62 -16.79 2.98 -6.64
N ALA A 63 -16.10 1.84 -6.72
CA ALA A 63 -15.32 1.48 -7.91
C ALA A 63 -16.18 0.63 -8.85
N LEU A 64 -16.44 1.15 -10.06
CA LEU A 64 -17.28 0.45 -11.03
C LEU A 64 -16.44 -0.45 -11.93
N TRP A 65 -16.77 -1.75 -11.95
CA TRP A 65 -16.21 -2.67 -12.93
C TRP A 65 -16.77 -2.38 -14.32
N GLU A 66 -16.04 -2.73 -15.39
CA GLU A 66 -16.43 -2.39 -16.76
C GLU A 66 -17.83 -2.92 -17.11
N ASN A 67 -18.23 -4.07 -16.56
CA ASN A 67 -19.55 -4.68 -16.78
C ASN A 67 -20.70 -3.96 -16.06
N ALA A 68 -20.44 -3.33 -14.91
CA ALA A 68 -21.44 -2.55 -14.19
C ALA A 68 -21.55 -1.11 -14.69
N GLU A 69 -20.45 -0.58 -15.23
CA GLU A 69 -20.23 0.84 -15.49
C GLU A 69 -21.37 1.49 -16.29
N ASP A 70 -21.70 0.97 -17.47
CA ASP A 70 -22.77 1.54 -18.32
C ASP A 70 -24.14 1.48 -17.65
N SER A 71 -24.44 0.34 -17.04
CA SER A 71 -25.74 0.08 -16.42
C SER A 71 -26.02 0.94 -15.18
N ILE A 72 -24.97 1.53 -14.60
CA ILE A 72 -25.05 2.50 -13.51
C ILE A 72 -25.05 3.91 -14.06
N LEU A 73 -24.05 4.28 -14.88
CA LEU A 73 -23.85 5.66 -15.33
C LEU A 73 -25.00 6.18 -16.21
N TYR A 74 -25.64 5.30 -16.99
CA TYR A 74 -26.79 5.66 -17.83
C TYR A 74 -28.15 5.41 -17.16
N ASN A 75 -28.18 5.01 -15.88
CA ASN A 75 -29.40 4.86 -15.11
C ASN A 75 -29.42 5.89 -13.97
N ALA A 76 -30.22 6.95 -14.15
CA ALA A 76 -30.28 8.07 -13.21
C ALA A 76 -30.62 7.65 -11.77
N THR A 77 -31.48 6.65 -11.58
CA THR A 77 -31.84 6.14 -10.24
C THR A 77 -30.63 5.52 -9.55
N ARG A 78 -29.91 4.62 -10.24
CA ARG A 78 -28.72 3.95 -9.70
C ARG A 78 -27.58 4.93 -9.44
N LEU A 79 -27.33 5.81 -10.42
CA LEU A 79 -26.31 6.84 -10.31
C LEU A 79 -26.56 7.78 -9.13
N ASN A 80 -27.77 8.33 -9.01
CA ASN A 80 -28.11 9.23 -7.92
C ASN A 80 -28.06 8.53 -6.56
N LYS A 81 -28.43 7.24 -6.52
CA LYS A 81 -28.30 6.44 -5.32
C LYS A 81 -26.84 6.36 -4.85
N LEU A 82 -25.90 6.00 -5.73
CA LEU A 82 -24.48 5.93 -5.34
C LEU A 82 -23.94 7.31 -4.94
N ARG A 83 -24.29 8.38 -5.68
CA ARG A 83 -23.89 9.76 -5.34
C ARG A 83 -24.36 10.22 -3.96
N GLN A 84 -25.50 9.72 -3.48
CA GLN A 84 -25.99 10.04 -2.14
C GLN A 84 -25.04 9.51 -1.05
N TYR A 85 -24.33 8.43 -1.33
CA TYR A 85 -23.55 7.68 -0.34
C TYR A 85 -22.04 7.76 -0.54
N GLY A 86 -21.55 8.42 -1.59
CA GLY A 86 -20.12 8.50 -1.83
C GLY A 86 -19.73 9.01 -3.21
N GLU A 87 -18.43 8.93 -3.48
CA GLU A 87 -17.87 9.23 -4.80
C GLU A 87 -17.88 7.98 -5.70
N ILE A 88 -17.89 8.17 -7.01
CA ILE A 88 -17.93 7.10 -8.01
C ILE A 88 -16.68 7.24 -8.87
N ILE A 89 -15.92 6.15 -9.01
CA ILE A 89 -14.68 6.10 -9.78
C ILE A 89 -14.66 4.90 -10.74
N PRO A 90 -13.97 5.03 -11.89
CA PRO A 90 -13.73 3.90 -12.77
C PRO A 90 -12.70 2.93 -12.18
N ARG A 91 -12.85 1.65 -12.51
CA ARG A 91 -11.78 0.64 -12.41
C ARG A 91 -11.10 0.47 -13.77
N ARG A 92 -9.77 0.44 -13.83
CA ARG A 92 -9.00 0.23 -15.08
C ARG A 92 -7.77 -0.63 -14.82
N ASP A 93 -7.98 -1.93 -14.77
CA ASP A 93 -6.92 -2.88 -14.49
C ASP A 93 -6.19 -3.41 -15.72
N TYR A 94 -4.98 -3.91 -15.50
CA TYR A 94 -4.17 -4.60 -16.51
C TYR A 94 -3.92 -3.75 -17.77
N LEU A 95 -3.78 -2.42 -17.62
CA LEU A 95 -3.49 -1.52 -18.72
C LEU A 95 -2.14 -1.83 -19.40
N GLN A 96 -1.23 -2.51 -18.70
CA GLN A 96 0.06 -2.99 -19.20
C GLN A 96 -0.09 -3.99 -20.37
N GLN A 97 -1.28 -4.55 -20.61
CA GLN A 97 -1.55 -5.38 -21.78
C GLN A 97 -1.59 -4.57 -23.09
N TYR A 98 -1.85 -3.27 -23.00
CA TYR A 98 -2.06 -2.38 -24.13
C TYR A 98 -0.83 -1.55 -24.46
N SER A 99 -0.70 -1.15 -25.73
CA SER A 99 0.35 -0.22 -26.14
C SER A 99 0.17 1.14 -25.43
N PRO A 100 1.24 1.94 -25.26
CA PRO A 100 1.13 3.27 -24.67
C PRO A 100 0.02 4.13 -25.29
N GLN A 101 -0.12 4.12 -26.62
CA GLN A 101 -1.16 4.89 -27.33
C GLN A 101 -2.59 4.38 -27.05
N ASP A 102 -2.76 3.06 -26.96
CA ASP A 102 -4.05 2.47 -26.60
C ASP A 102 -4.42 2.81 -25.15
N ARG A 103 -3.46 2.81 -24.22
CA ARG A 103 -3.69 3.24 -22.83
C ARG A 103 -4.19 4.68 -22.76
N LEU A 104 -3.59 5.60 -23.52
CA LEU A 104 -4.07 6.99 -23.61
C LEU A 104 -5.52 7.05 -24.10
N THR A 105 -5.83 6.28 -25.15
CA THR A 105 -7.16 6.22 -25.76
C THR A 105 -8.20 5.68 -24.78
N ILE A 106 -7.88 4.61 -24.03
CA ILE A 106 -8.74 4.04 -22.99
C ILE A 106 -9.02 5.09 -21.89
N ILE A 107 -7.99 5.80 -21.43
CA ILE A 107 -8.12 6.83 -20.39
C ILE A 107 -8.92 8.03 -20.89
N ASP A 108 -8.68 8.53 -22.09
CA ASP A 108 -9.41 9.67 -22.64
C ASP A 108 -10.89 9.34 -22.87
N ASN A 109 -11.20 8.13 -23.36
CA ASN A 109 -12.57 7.65 -23.51
C ASN A 109 -13.29 7.52 -22.15
N MET A 110 -12.58 6.99 -21.14
CA MET A 110 -13.08 6.94 -19.77
C MET A 110 -13.39 8.35 -19.23
N ILE A 111 -12.45 9.29 -19.37
CA ILE A 111 -12.64 10.68 -18.93
C ILE A 111 -13.86 11.31 -19.61
N ALA A 112 -13.98 11.18 -20.93
CA ALA A 112 -15.09 11.75 -21.69
C ALA A 112 -16.44 11.17 -21.24
N LYS A 113 -16.50 9.84 -21.05
CA LYS A 113 -17.71 9.14 -20.59
C LYS A 113 -18.13 9.60 -19.20
N TYR A 114 -17.21 9.63 -18.24
CA TYR A 114 -17.51 10.06 -16.88
C TYR A 114 -17.86 11.54 -16.82
N ASN A 115 -17.17 12.41 -17.56
CA ASN A 115 -17.53 13.83 -17.63
C ASN A 115 -18.95 14.04 -18.16
N THR A 116 -19.34 13.26 -19.18
CA THR A 116 -20.67 13.35 -19.79
C THR A 116 -21.78 12.84 -18.86
N THR A 117 -21.54 11.74 -18.13
CA THR A 117 -22.55 11.07 -17.30
C THR A 117 -22.60 11.63 -15.87
N LEU A 118 -21.43 11.95 -15.29
CA LEU A 118 -21.34 12.53 -13.96
C LEU A 118 -21.45 14.06 -13.95
N GLY A 119 -21.19 14.73 -15.07
CA GLY A 119 -21.03 16.19 -15.13
C GLY A 119 -19.67 16.67 -14.61
N TYR A 120 -18.76 15.76 -14.27
CA TYR A 120 -17.40 16.04 -13.83
C TYR A 120 -16.47 14.85 -14.10
N VAL A 121 -15.16 15.10 -14.09
CA VAL A 121 -14.14 14.05 -14.16
C VAL A 121 -13.82 13.58 -12.74
N PRO A 122 -13.92 12.26 -12.43
CA PRO A 122 -13.50 11.71 -11.15
C PRO A 122 -12.06 12.09 -10.81
N LYS A 123 -11.78 12.22 -9.51
CA LYS A 123 -10.40 12.46 -9.02
C LYS A 123 -9.61 11.19 -8.77
N GLY A 124 -10.30 10.05 -8.76
CA GLY A 124 -9.72 8.73 -8.55
C GLY A 124 -9.96 7.77 -9.69
N VAL A 125 -9.13 6.74 -9.73
CA VAL A 125 -9.30 5.53 -10.53
C VAL A 125 -8.84 4.35 -9.68
N MET A 126 -9.52 3.22 -9.81
CA MET A 126 -9.12 1.99 -9.15
C MET A 126 -8.25 1.16 -10.11
N MET A 127 -7.09 0.74 -9.63
CA MET A 127 -6.17 -0.19 -10.27
C MET A 127 -5.61 -1.13 -9.19
N PHE A 128 -5.91 -2.42 -9.27
CA PHE A 128 -5.26 -3.47 -8.50
C PHE A 128 -3.74 -3.42 -8.66
N ILE A 129 -3.26 -3.23 -9.90
CA ILE A 129 -1.85 -3.07 -10.24
C ILE A 129 -1.60 -1.68 -10.83
N PRO A 130 -1.01 -0.73 -10.08
CA PRO A 130 -0.73 0.61 -10.59
C PRO A 130 0.16 0.55 -11.85
N ASP A 131 -0.38 0.99 -12.99
CA ASP A 131 0.38 1.11 -14.24
C ASP A 131 1.12 2.46 -14.25
N THR A 132 2.45 2.45 -14.23
CA THR A 132 3.25 3.68 -14.13
C THR A 132 2.97 4.68 -15.26
N TYR A 133 2.80 4.19 -16.49
CA TYR A 133 2.53 5.05 -17.64
C TYR A 133 1.16 5.72 -17.53
N ALA A 134 0.13 4.94 -17.20
CA ALA A 134 -1.23 5.42 -16.99
C ALA A 134 -1.30 6.38 -15.80
N ALA A 135 -0.63 6.07 -14.69
CA ALA A 135 -0.57 6.89 -13.49
C ALA A 135 -0.03 8.31 -13.81
N ASN A 136 1.05 8.38 -14.59
CA ASN A 136 1.61 9.65 -15.07
C ASN A 136 0.62 10.42 -15.94
N TYR A 137 -0.04 9.74 -16.88
CA TYR A 137 -1.01 10.40 -17.76
C TYR A 137 -2.25 10.88 -17.00
N LEU A 138 -2.77 10.08 -16.07
CA LEU A 138 -3.89 10.43 -15.20
C LEU A 138 -3.56 11.67 -14.35
N TYR A 139 -2.35 11.75 -13.80
CA TYR A 139 -1.91 12.94 -13.08
C TYR A 139 -1.94 14.19 -13.96
N LEU A 140 -1.46 14.10 -15.21
CA LEU A 140 -1.52 15.20 -16.18
C LEU A 140 -2.96 15.60 -16.54
N LYS A 141 -3.91 14.66 -16.43
CA LYS A 141 -5.36 14.89 -16.63
C LYS A 141 -6.07 15.40 -15.37
N GLY A 142 -5.35 15.63 -14.28
CA GLY A 142 -5.87 16.22 -13.05
C GLY A 142 -6.56 15.22 -12.12
N PHE A 143 -6.22 13.93 -12.24
CA PHE A 143 -6.52 12.93 -11.21
C PHE A 143 -5.60 13.13 -10.01
N ASP A 144 -6.12 12.89 -8.82
CA ASP A 144 -5.42 13.04 -7.56
C ASP A 144 -4.89 11.71 -7.03
N TYR A 145 -5.56 10.59 -7.34
CA TYR A 145 -5.19 9.30 -6.77
C TYR A 145 -5.51 8.08 -7.64
N ILE A 146 -4.81 6.98 -7.32
CA ILE A 146 -5.12 5.60 -7.67
C ILE A 146 -5.38 4.85 -6.38
N GLN A 147 -6.47 4.09 -6.31
CA GLN A 147 -6.69 3.11 -5.23
C GLN A 147 -6.54 1.69 -5.76
N GLY A 148 -6.32 0.72 -4.88
CA GLY A 148 -6.31 -0.69 -5.26
C GLY A 148 -4.93 -1.36 -5.22
N TYR A 149 -3.85 -0.67 -4.86
CA TYR A 149 -2.54 -1.31 -4.77
C TYR A 149 -2.55 -2.52 -3.81
N CYS A 150 -2.23 -3.71 -4.31
CA CYS A 150 -2.16 -4.92 -3.48
C CYS A 150 -0.78 -5.07 -2.82
N PHE A 151 -0.68 -4.72 -1.53
CA PHE A 151 0.58 -4.67 -0.80
C PHE A 151 1.34 -6.00 -0.85
N ASP A 152 2.56 -5.97 -1.40
CA ASP A 152 3.48 -7.12 -1.54
C ASP A 152 2.83 -8.40 -2.11
N GLN A 153 1.87 -8.24 -3.02
CA GLN A 153 1.26 -9.36 -3.72
C GLN A 153 2.24 -10.01 -4.70
N TRP A 154 2.24 -11.34 -4.73
CA TRP A 154 3.07 -12.16 -5.62
C TRP A 154 2.23 -13.22 -6.30
N THR A 155 2.25 -13.23 -7.63
CA THR A 155 1.69 -14.29 -8.49
C THR A 155 0.27 -14.68 -8.09
N MET A 156 -0.60 -13.69 -8.02
CA MET A 156 -2.02 -13.86 -7.75
C MET A 156 -2.79 -12.93 -8.68
N ASP A 157 -3.94 -13.38 -9.19
CA ASP A 157 -4.75 -12.64 -10.15
C ASP A 157 -3.96 -12.09 -11.34
N TYR A 158 -3.00 -12.87 -11.85
CA TYR A 158 -2.11 -12.48 -12.96
C TYR A 158 -1.24 -11.24 -12.68
N MET A 159 -0.96 -10.93 -11.41
CA MET A 159 -0.17 -9.76 -11.02
C MET A 159 0.82 -10.02 -9.87
N SER A 160 1.96 -9.33 -9.93
CA SER A 160 3.01 -9.25 -8.91
C SER A 160 3.44 -7.79 -8.72
N MET A 161 3.50 -7.32 -7.47
CA MET A 161 3.78 -5.90 -7.17
C MET A 161 4.43 -5.69 -5.79
N LYS A 162 5.55 -6.37 -5.56
CA LYS A 162 6.31 -6.27 -4.31
C LYS A 162 7.07 -4.95 -4.22
N GLY A 163 7.03 -4.30 -3.05
CA GLY A 163 7.97 -3.25 -2.67
C GLY A 163 7.41 -1.83 -2.44
N GLY A 164 6.13 -1.61 -2.74
CA GLY A 164 5.45 -0.33 -2.52
C GLY A 164 5.09 -0.07 -1.05
N PHE A 165 4.45 1.07 -0.76
CA PHE A 165 3.96 1.34 0.59
C PHE A 165 2.52 0.84 0.77
N GLN A 166 2.21 0.35 1.96
CA GLN A 166 0.83 0.13 2.39
C GLN A 166 0.15 1.42 2.91
N LEU A 167 0.91 2.51 3.10
CA LEU A 167 0.37 3.82 3.47
C LEU A 167 0.34 4.74 2.24
N PRO A 168 -0.52 5.79 2.22
CA PRO A 168 -0.65 6.66 1.06
C PRO A 168 0.69 7.30 0.65
N TYR A 169 0.97 7.37 -0.64
CA TYR A 169 2.18 8.03 -1.15
C TYR A 169 2.00 8.60 -2.55
N TYR A 170 2.67 9.72 -2.84
CA TYR A 170 2.89 10.17 -4.21
C TYR A 170 3.77 9.17 -4.94
N ALA A 171 3.27 8.59 -6.02
CA ALA A 171 4.04 7.70 -6.87
C ALA A 171 5.08 8.47 -7.70
N SER A 172 6.22 7.84 -7.92
CA SER A 172 7.26 8.29 -8.85
C SER A 172 6.84 8.08 -10.30
N ASP A 173 7.24 8.99 -11.18
CA ASP A 173 7.00 8.87 -12.63
C ASP A 173 7.86 7.78 -13.29
N PHE A 174 8.93 7.39 -12.61
CA PHE A 174 9.84 6.32 -12.99
C PHE A 174 9.28 4.93 -12.73
N GLN A 175 8.54 4.77 -11.63
CA GLN A 175 7.90 3.52 -11.23
C GLN A 175 6.86 3.76 -10.13
N ALA A 176 5.62 3.31 -10.33
CA ALA A 176 4.50 3.59 -9.44
C ALA A 176 4.62 2.99 -8.02
N LEU A 177 5.48 1.99 -7.80
CA LEU A 177 5.75 1.45 -6.46
C LEU A 177 6.80 2.26 -5.68
N ILE A 178 7.50 3.19 -6.34
CA ILE A 178 8.52 4.02 -5.69
C ILE A 178 7.88 5.34 -5.24
N PRO A 179 8.08 5.78 -3.99
CA PRO A 179 7.65 7.09 -3.54
C PRO A 179 8.41 8.22 -4.26
N SER A 180 7.67 9.21 -4.76
CA SER A 180 8.22 10.43 -5.35
C SER A 180 8.78 11.38 -4.29
N SER A 181 9.81 12.14 -4.66
CA SER A 181 10.31 13.27 -3.88
C SER A 181 9.46 14.54 -4.03
N SER A 182 8.47 14.55 -4.93
CA SER A 182 7.57 15.67 -5.20
C SER A 182 6.10 15.23 -5.20
N LYS A 183 5.18 16.19 -5.32
CA LYS A 183 3.75 15.86 -5.49
C LYS A 183 3.52 15.14 -6.81
N GLY A 184 2.72 14.09 -6.76
CA GLY A 184 2.28 13.31 -7.90
C GLY A 184 0.88 12.76 -7.68
N ILE A 185 0.52 11.72 -8.43
CA ILE A 185 -0.67 10.93 -8.14
C ILE A 185 -0.46 10.12 -6.86
N ILE A 186 -1.44 10.12 -5.97
CA ILE A 186 -1.36 9.37 -4.71
C ILE A 186 -1.78 7.93 -4.96
N VAL A 187 -0.96 6.96 -4.57
CA VAL A 187 -1.34 5.55 -4.56
C VAL A 187 -1.83 5.19 -3.17
N PHE A 188 -3.00 4.56 -3.12
CA PHE A 188 -3.58 3.98 -1.92
C PHE A 188 -3.68 2.45 -2.03
N PRO A 189 -3.53 1.72 -0.92
CA PRO A 189 -3.68 0.27 -0.92
C PRO A 189 -5.13 -0.15 -1.17
N HIS A 190 -5.33 -1.35 -1.73
CA HIS A 190 -6.63 -2.00 -1.87
C HIS A 190 -7.30 -2.25 -0.52
N VAL A 191 -6.58 -2.87 0.41
CA VAL A 191 -6.98 -3.12 1.79
C VAL A 191 -5.77 -2.94 2.70
N THR A 192 -5.96 -2.96 4.01
CA THR A 192 -4.86 -3.04 4.97
C THR A 192 -4.59 -4.49 5.33
N TRP A 193 -3.42 -4.99 4.94
CA TRP A 193 -2.85 -6.25 5.36
C TRP A 193 -2.12 -6.11 6.70
N ASP A 194 -2.10 -7.22 7.45
CA ASP A 194 -1.23 -7.38 8.60
C ASP A 194 0.24 -7.14 8.22
N TRP A 195 0.92 -6.26 8.95
CA TRP A 195 2.28 -5.81 8.62
C TRP A 195 3.36 -6.89 8.75
N VAL A 196 3.04 -8.08 9.24
CA VAL A 196 3.99 -9.21 9.35
C VAL A 196 3.36 -10.54 8.96
N ASP A 197 2.21 -10.89 9.53
CA ASP A 197 1.64 -12.22 9.35
C ASP A 197 0.93 -12.38 8.01
N SER A 198 0.56 -11.28 7.36
CA SER A 198 0.10 -11.38 5.97
C SER A 198 1.20 -11.86 5.04
N LEU A 199 2.48 -11.61 5.36
CA LEU A 199 3.64 -11.97 4.56
C LEU A 199 4.20 -13.35 4.95
N LYS A 200 4.11 -13.71 6.23
CA LYS A 200 4.68 -14.95 6.78
C LYS A 200 3.71 -16.11 6.95
N ILE A 201 2.41 -15.83 7.08
CA ILE A 201 1.38 -16.85 7.35
C ILE A 201 0.43 -16.96 6.17
N SER A 202 -0.34 -15.91 5.85
CA SER A 202 -1.30 -15.96 4.74
C SER A 202 -1.67 -14.57 4.25
N HIS A 203 -1.69 -14.40 2.93
CA HIS A 203 -2.20 -13.18 2.28
C HIS A 203 -3.60 -12.79 2.77
N HIS A 204 -4.43 -13.74 3.19
CA HIS A 204 -5.80 -13.49 3.62
C HIS A 204 -5.92 -12.71 4.95
N LEU A 205 -4.82 -12.53 5.70
CA LEU A 205 -4.80 -11.73 6.92
C LEU A 205 -4.78 -10.23 6.60
N ASN A 206 -5.96 -9.67 6.32
CA ASN A 206 -6.17 -8.28 5.94
C ASN A 206 -7.60 -7.79 6.26
N THR A 207 -7.91 -6.54 5.95
CA THR A 207 -9.23 -5.93 6.22
C THR A 207 -10.33 -6.30 5.22
N HIS A 208 -10.08 -7.21 4.26
CA HIS A 208 -11.10 -7.72 3.35
C HIS A 208 -11.96 -8.80 4.04
N PRO A 209 -13.27 -8.61 4.24
CA PRO A 209 -14.10 -9.53 5.01
C PRO A 209 -14.11 -10.97 4.47
N ILE A 210 -14.10 -11.14 3.15
CA ILE A 210 -14.13 -12.47 2.50
C ILE A 210 -12.81 -13.21 2.69
N ASN A 211 -11.69 -12.49 2.74
CA ASN A 211 -10.40 -13.10 3.02
C ASN A 211 -10.38 -13.67 4.44
N LEU A 212 -10.91 -12.90 5.40
CA LEU A 212 -11.03 -13.36 6.79
C LEU A 212 -12.05 -14.49 6.94
N TRP A 213 -13.17 -14.46 6.22
CA TRP A 213 -14.11 -15.58 6.15
C TRP A 213 -13.38 -16.87 5.75
N LYS A 214 -12.63 -16.82 4.65
CA LYS A 214 -11.88 -17.97 4.15
C LYS A 214 -10.80 -18.42 5.13
N PHE A 215 -10.01 -17.49 5.67
CA PHE A 215 -8.92 -17.80 6.60
C PHE A 215 -9.41 -18.42 7.92
N PHE A 216 -10.49 -17.89 8.49
CA PHE A 216 -11.07 -18.39 9.74
C PHE A 216 -12.15 -19.46 9.52
N ASN A 217 -12.20 -20.09 8.34
CA ASN A 217 -13.13 -21.18 8.00
C ASN A 217 -14.59 -20.85 8.32
N GLY A 218 -15.02 -19.62 8.04
CA GLY A 218 -16.37 -19.14 8.29
C GLY A 218 -16.67 -18.71 9.72
N ASN A 219 -15.69 -18.75 10.64
CA ASN A 219 -15.90 -18.30 12.02
C ASN A 219 -16.00 -16.77 12.08
N GLU A 220 -17.24 -16.27 12.07
CA GLU A 220 -17.54 -14.83 12.11
C GLU A 220 -16.94 -14.14 13.33
N THR A 221 -17.00 -14.74 14.52
CA THR A 221 -16.49 -14.11 15.74
C THR A 221 -14.98 -13.89 15.68
N LEU A 222 -14.22 -14.90 15.27
CA LEU A 222 -12.77 -14.78 15.11
C LEU A 222 -12.40 -13.78 14.01
N ALA A 223 -13.11 -13.83 12.87
CA ALA A 223 -12.89 -12.90 11.77
C ALA A 223 -13.18 -11.45 12.19
N ARG A 224 -14.30 -11.20 12.88
CA ARG A 224 -14.68 -9.88 13.42
C ARG A 224 -13.64 -9.36 14.40
N ASP A 225 -13.28 -10.17 15.40
CA ASP A 225 -12.34 -9.76 16.46
C ASP A 225 -10.93 -9.52 15.90
N TYR A 226 -10.52 -10.29 14.90
CA TYR A 226 -9.29 -10.02 14.16
C TYR A 226 -9.38 -8.72 13.36
N TRP A 227 -10.47 -8.51 12.61
CA TRP A 227 -10.69 -7.34 11.76
C TRP A 227 -10.61 -6.04 12.57
N PHE A 228 -11.34 -5.93 13.68
CA PHE A 228 -11.28 -4.75 14.55
C PHE A 228 -9.88 -4.51 15.13
N ARG A 229 -9.21 -5.56 15.62
CA ARG A 229 -7.85 -5.41 16.18
C ARG A 229 -6.84 -5.01 15.12
N LEU A 230 -6.94 -5.54 13.90
CA LEU A 230 -6.05 -5.16 12.80
C LEU A 230 -6.20 -3.67 12.44
N ILE A 231 -7.44 -3.17 12.40
CA ILE A 231 -7.73 -1.75 12.16
C ILE A 231 -7.11 -0.90 13.28
N ASP A 232 -7.48 -1.19 14.54
CA ASP A 232 -7.06 -0.40 15.71
C ASP A 232 -5.51 -0.37 15.79
N TYR A 233 -4.87 -1.53 15.66
CA TYR A 233 -3.40 -1.65 15.76
C TYR A 233 -2.68 -0.99 14.58
N SER A 234 -3.22 -1.04 13.36
CA SER A 234 -2.60 -0.38 12.20
C SER A 234 -2.65 1.14 12.30
N LEU A 235 -3.78 1.69 12.75
CA LEU A 235 -3.95 3.12 12.99
C LEU A 235 -3.02 3.64 14.10
N ASP A 236 -2.84 2.85 15.17
CA ASP A 236 -1.99 3.21 16.29
C ASP A 236 -0.50 3.06 16.01
N ALA A 237 -0.11 2.02 15.24
CA ALA A 237 1.28 1.72 14.94
C ALA A 237 1.97 2.75 14.04
N SER A 238 1.22 3.41 13.16
CA SER A 238 1.77 4.23 12.06
C SER A 238 1.94 5.70 12.43
N ASN A 239 3.05 6.33 12.05
CA ASN A 239 3.31 7.77 12.15
C ASN A 239 3.76 8.30 10.79
N PRO A 240 3.47 9.57 10.42
CA PRO A 240 2.89 10.63 11.25
C PRO A 240 1.36 10.61 11.41
N PHE A 241 0.67 9.71 10.72
CA PHE A 241 -0.77 9.46 10.88
C PHE A 241 -1.07 7.97 10.74
N GLY A 242 -2.22 7.54 11.26
CA GLY A 242 -2.78 6.21 11.03
C GLY A 242 -3.68 6.22 9.80
N TYR A 243 -3.52 5.21 8.94
CA TYR A 243 -4.39 5.00 7.79
C TYR A 243 -4.76 3.54 7.67
N VAL A 244 -6.04 3.28 7.41
CA VAL A 244 -6.57 1.97 7.08
C VAL A 244 -7.45 2.08 5.85
N SER A 245 -7.29 1.12 4.95
CA SER A 245 -8.16 0.93 3.80
C SER A 245 -9.02 -0.31 4.00
N ILE A 246 -10.30 -0.20 3.69
CA ILE A 246 -11.24 -1.32 3.60
C ILE A 246 -11.85 -1.28 2.21
N GLN A 247 -11.82 -2.41 1.53
CA GLN A 247 -12.43 -2.57 0.23
C GLN A 247 -13.01 -3.97 0.12
N PHE A 248 -14.13 -4.13 -0.60
CA PHE A 248 -14.72 -5.44 -0.89
C PHE A 248 -15.61 -5.42 -2.13
N GLU A 249 -15.71 -6.57 -2.80
CA GLU A 249 -16.59 -6.80 -3.93
C GLU A 249 -18.02 -7.08 -3.44
N TRP A 250 -18.97 -6.25 -3.89
CA TRP A 250 -20.36 -6.37 -3.48
C TRP A 250 -20.97 -7.72 -3.87
N GLN A 251 -20.72 -8.17 -5.10
CA GLN A 251 -21.22 -9.43 -5.63
C GLN A 251 -20.75 -10.61 -4.78
N TRP A 252 -19.48 -10.63 -4.39
CA TRP A 252 -18.94 -11.75 -3.63
C TRP A 252 -19.52 -11.81 -2.20
N LEU A 253 -19.84 -10.66 -1.60
CA LEU A 253 -20.55 -10.62 -0.33
C LEU A 253 -21.98 -11.19 -0.43
N LEU A 254 -22.63 -11.04 -1.58
CA LEU A 254 -23.92 -11.66 -1.83
C LEU A 254 -23.79 -13.17 -2.01
N ASP A 255 -22.79 -13.62 -2.77
CA ASP A 255 -22.57 -15.04 -3.08
C ASP A 255 -22.30 -15.88 -1.83
N ILE A 256 -21.60 -15.32 -0.84
CA ILE A 256 -21.35 -15.98 0.45
C ILE A 256 -22.38 -15.63 1.54
N GLU A 257 -23.41 -14.83 1.22
CA GLU A 257 -24.45 -14.34 2.13
C GLU A 257 -23.95 -13.48 3.31
N TRP A 258 -22.81 -12.80 3.17
CA TRP A 258 -22.17 -12.01 4.24
C TRP A 258 -22.52 -10.51 4.27
N LYS A 259 -23.38 -10.03 3.37
CA LYS A 259 -23.74 -8.61 3.28
C LYS A 259 -24.18 -7.99 4.61
N ASP A 260 -24.96 -8.69 5.43
CA ASP A 260 -25.48 -8.18 6.70
C ASP A 260 -24.44 -8.27 7.82
N ILE A 261 -23.57 -9.28 7.80
CA ILE A 261 -22.43 -9.40 8.71
C ILE A 261 -21.49 -8.20 8.52
N VAL A 262 -21.07 -7.96 7.27
CA VAL A 262 -20.17 -6.84 6.94
C VAL A 262 -20.82 -5.50 7.25
N LYS A 263 -22.13 -5.35 6.99
CA LYS A 263 -22.90 -4.16 7.42
C LYS A 263 -22.74 -3.90 8.91
N ASN A 264 -22.96 -4.93 9.73
CA ASN A 264 -22.91 -4.81 11.18
C ASN A 264 -21.50 -4.45 11.66
N TRP A 265 -20.45 -5.01 11.05
CA TRP A 265 -19.07 -4.66 11.36
C TRP A 265 -18.77 -3.19 11.04
N ILE A 266 -19.18 -2.71 9.86
CA ILE A 266 -18.99 -1.30 9.47
C ILE A 266 -19.80 -0.38 10.39
N GLN A 267 -21.06 -0.71 10.70
CA GLN A 267 -21.90 0.06 11.61
C GLN A 267 -21.28 0.16 13.01
N GLU A 268 -20.78 -0.95 13.54
CA GLU A 268 -20.09 -0.98 14.83
C GLU A 268 -18.80 -0.16 14.79
N LEU A 269 -18.00 -0.27 13.71
CA LEU A 269 -16.78 0.50 13.54
C LEU A 269 -17.06 2.01 13.59
N ILE A 270 -18.05 2.47 12.82
CA ILE A 270 -18.42 3.90 12.72
C ILE A 270 -18.99 4.42 14.04
N THR A 271 -19.76 3.61 14.76
CA THR A 271 -20.47 4.07 15.97
C THR A 271 -19.64 3.98 17.24
N THR A 272 -18.63 3.11 17.29
CA THR A 272 -17.87 2.84 18.51
C THR A 272 -16.46 3.38 18.51
N ARG A 273 -15.91 3.80 17.35
CA ARG A 273 -14.53 4.27 17.25
C ARG A 273 -14.44 5.75 16.85
N PRO A 274 -13.58 6.54 17.52
CA PRO A 274 -13.40 7.97 17.21
C PRO A 274 -12.42 8.17 16.04
N TYR A 275 -12.70 7.58 14.88
CA TYR A 275 -11.87 7.69 13.69
C TYR A 275 -12.48 8.65 12.67
N SER A 276 -11.64 9.17 11.78
CA SER A 276 -12.09 9.92 10.61
C SER A 276 -12.44 8.95 9.50
N PHE A 277 -13.72 8.86 9.14
CA PHE A 277 -14.19 8.07 8.01
C PHE A 277 -14.34 8.97 6.80
N TRP A 278 -13.44 8.82 5.83
CA TRP A 278 -13.36 9.67 4.65
C TRP A 278 -13.42 8.82 3.38
N SER A 279 -13.87 9.41 2.28
CA SER A 279 -13.65 8.84 0.97
C SER A 279 -12.16 8.91 0.61
N TYR A 280 -11.77 8.19 -0.44
CA TYR A 280 -10.40 8.30 -0.96
C TYR A 280 -10.10 9.70 -1.49
N GLY A 281 -11.06 10.36 -2.13
CA GLY A 281 -10.93 11.74 -2.61
C GLY A 281 -10.72 12.75 -1.48
N GLU A 282 -11.47 12.62 -0.39
CA GLU A 282 -11.29 13.45 0.82
C GLU A 282 -9.91 13.22 1.44
N THR A 283 -9.48 11.95 1.53
CA THR A 283 -8.16 11.59 2.04
C THR A 283 -7.03 12.11 1.14
N ALA A 284 -7.17 12.02 -0.19
CA ALA A 284 -6.21 12.54 -1.14
C ALA A 284 -6.06 14.05 -1.03
N GLN A 285 -7.18 14.77 -0.90
CA GLN A 285 -7.18 16.21 -0.68
C GLN A 285 -6.46 16.58 0.63
N TRP A 286 -6.80 15.90 1.72
CA TRP A 286 -6.13 16.09 3.01
C TRP A 286 -4.63 15.83 2.91
N PHE A 287 -4.22 14.73 2.27
CA PHE A 287 -2.81 14.38 2.10
C PHE A 287 -2.05 15.46 1.32
N LYS A 288 -2.64 15.97 0.22
CA LYS A 288 -2.07 17.07 -0.60
C LYS A 288 -1.92 18.38 0.15
N GLN A 289 -2.79 18.65 1.12
CA GLN A 289 -2.74 19.85 1.94
C GLN A 289 -1.67 19.76 3.05
N ASN A 290 -1.44 18.56 3.59
CA ASN A 290 -0.55 18.36 4.73
C ASN A 290 0.89 17.98 4.32
N TYR A 291 1.08 17.40 3.14
CA TYR A 291 2.37 16.86 2.71
C TYR A 291 2.76 17.37 1.31
N HIS A 292 3.82 18.19 1.25
CA HIS A 292 4.39 18.66 -0.03
C HIS A 292 5.22 17.58 -0.74
N GLN A 293 5.73 16.61 0.00
CA GLN A 293 6.44 15.41 -0.43
C GLN A 293 5.97 14.26 0.45
N ASN A 294 6.26 13.02 0.07
CA ASN A 294 5.93 11.88 0.91
C ASN A 294 6.54 12.03 2.32
N PRO A 295 5.75 11.85 3.40
CA PRO A 295 6.31 11.79 4.73
C PRO A 295 7.15 10.53 4.89
N ALA A 296 8.13 10.58 5.80
CA ALA A 296 8.76 9.36 6.29
C ALA A 296 7.79 8.68 7.27
N TYR A 297 7.36 7.46 6.94
CA TYR A 297 6.54 6.66 7.82
C TYR A 297 7.40 5.80 8.72
N THR A 298 7.04 5.76 10.00
CA THR A 298 7.50 4.73 10.93
C THR A 298 6.30 3.93 11.42
N VAL A 299 6.40 2.61 11.42
CA VAL A 299 5.33 1.71 11.86
C VAL A 299 5.89 0.78 12.92
N ASN A 300 5.31 0.80 14.12
CA ASN A 300 5.65 -0.12 15.20
C ASN A 300 4.42 -0.99 15.48
N PHE A 301 4.32 -2.13 14.79
CA PHE A 301 3.11 -2.95 14.75
C PHE A 301 3.28 -4.25 15.51
N VAL A 302 2.18 -4.75 16.08
CA VAL A 302 2.07 -6.08 16.69
C VAL A 302 0.92 -6.79 15.98
N SER A 303 1.16 -7.96 15.41
CA SER A 303 0.09 -8.71 14.74
C SER A 303 -0.97 -9.15 15.74
N PRO A 304 -2.27 -8.91 15.47
CA PRO A 304 -3.34 -9.46 16.30
C PRO A 304 -3.55 -10.98 16.11
N PHE A 305 -2.84 -11.61 15.17
CA PHE A 305 -2.86 -13.06 14.96
C PHE A 305 -1.81 -13.78 15.81
N SER A 306 -0.52 -13.42 15.68
CA SER A 306 0.58 -14.13 16.38
C SER A 306 1.26 -13.36 17.50
N ASP A 307 0.85 -12.11 17.77
CA ASP A 307 1.56 -11.16 18.66
C ASP A 307 3.00 -10.84 18.20
N THR A 308 3.38 -11.20 16.97
CA THR A 308 4.69 -10.86 16.41
C THR A 308 4.80 -9.34 16.24
N ARG A 309 5.87 -8.76 16.79
CA ARG A 309 6.20 -7.35 16.62
C ARG A 309 7.10 -7.13 15.41
N ILE A 310 6.79 -6.11 14.63
CA ILE A 310 7.61 -5.65 13.50
C ILE A 310 7.71 -4.12 13.50
N GLU A 311 8.87 -3.64 13.07
CA GLU A 311 9.12 -2.22 12.83
C GLU A 311 9.32 -2.00 11.34
N TRP A 312 8.69 -0.96 10.77
CA TRP A 312 8.92 -0.51 9.40
C TRP A 312 9.38 0.94 9.37
N LEU A 313 10.31 1.23 8.47
CA LEU A 313 10.64 2.57 7.99
C LEU A 313 10.34 2.64 6.49
N CYS A 314 9.50 3.58 6.08
CA CYS A 314 9.16 3.82 4.68
C CYS A 314 9.40 5.31 4.35
N ASN A 315 10.35 5.62 3.47
CA ASN A 315 10.65 6.99 3.05
C ASN A 315 11.08 7.05 1.57
N ASN A 316 11.41 8.24 1.07
CA ASN A 316 11.77 8.43 -0.34
C ASN A 316 13.03 7.69 -0.79
N GLN A 317 13.86 7.23 0.15
CA GLN A 317 15.13 6.57 -0.13
C GLN A 317 15.01 5.05 -0.03
N SER A 318 14.16 4.55 0.88
CA SER A 318 14.14 3.13 1.22
C SER A 318 12.85 2.67 1.89
N ARG A 319 12.67 1.36 1.87
CA ARG A 319 11.70 0.63 2.71
C ARG A 319 12.43 -0.46 3.47
N ILE A 320 12.32 -0.45 4.79
CA ILE A 320 13.09 -1.32 5.69
C ILE A 320 12.14 -1.91 6.72
N ALA A 321 12.25 -3.22 6.97
CA ALA A 321 11.50 -3.90 8.02
C ALA A 321 12.43 -4.66 8.96
N ARG A 322 12.13 -4.64 10.26
CA ARG A 322 12.91 -5.32 11.31
C ARG A 322 12.01 -6.09 12.27
N ILE A 323 12.41 -7.32 12.59
CA ILE A 323 11.82 -8.14 13.67
C ILE A 323 12.91 -8.39 14.72
N GLY A 324 12.69 -7.91 15.94
CA GLY A 324 13.72 -7.94 16.98
C GLY A 324 14.97 -7.17 16.55
N ASN A 325 16.13 -7.83 16.54
CA ASN A 325 17.41 -7.24 16.13
C ASN A 325 17.77 -7.52 14.66
N TYR A 326 16.85 -8.07 13.87
CA TYR A 326 17.13 -8.52 12.52
C TYR A 326 16.32 -7.75 11.48
N VAL A 327 17.01 -7.08 10.57
CA VAL A 327 16.39 -6.54 9.36
C VAL A 327 16.00 -7.71 8.46
N VAL A 328 14.72 -7.78 8.13
CA VAL A 328 14.07 -8.87 7.39
C VAL A 328 13.60 -8.43 6.00
N SER A 329 13.50 -7.11 5.75
CA SER A 329 13.22 -6.55 4.43
C SER A 329 14.02 -5.27 4.24
N TYR A 330 14.63 -5.10 3.07
CA TYR A 330 15.29 -3.86 2.68
C TYR A 330 15.21 -3.66 1.17
N ILE A 331 14.61 -2.55 0.77
CA ILE A 331 14.61 -2.03 -0.60
C ILE A 331 15.32 -0.67 -0.60
N ASP A 332 16.28 -0.53 -1.52
CA ASP A 332 16.90 0.75 -1.84
C ASP A 332 16.31 1.29 -3.14
N TYR A 333 15.51 2.36 -3.03
CA TYR A 333 14.82 2.97 -4.16
C TYR A 333 15.76 3.65 -5.15
N ALA A 334 16.95 4.08 -4.71
CA ALA A 334 17.93 4.68 -5.62
C ALA A 334 18.58 3.64 -6.57
N SER A 335 18.45 2.35 -6.26
CA SER A 335 19.06 1.26 -7.04
C SER A 335 18.10 0.55 -8.00
N GLN A 336 16.88 1.06 -8.14
CA GLN A 336 15.80 0.42 -8.91
C GLN A 336 15.87 0.79 -10.38
N ASN A 337 15.30 -0.08 -11.22
CA ASN A 337 15.16 0.15 -12.66
C ASN A 337 13.81 0.79 -12.97
N PRO A 338 13.67 1.54 -14.10
CA PRO A 338 12.39 2.10 -14.48
C PRO A 338 11.38 0.98 -14.72
N ASP A 339 10.10 1.27 -14.51
CA ASP A 339 9.03 0.33 -14.86
C ASP A 339 9.13 -0.04 -16.35
N LYS A 340 9.41 -1.31 -16.63
CA LYS A 340 9.54 -1.83 -18.00
C LYS A 340 8.26 -1.62 -18.81
N TYR A 341 7.08 -1.58 -18.17
CA TYR A 341 5.81 -1.39 -18.84
C TYR A 341 5.51 0.06 -19.22
N ILE A 342 6.41 1.01 -18.94
CA ILE A 342 6.35 2.34 -19.56
C ILE A 342 6.43 2.24 -21.08
N THR A 343 7.25 1.29 -21.58
CA THR A 343 7.47 1.09 -23.03
C THR A 343 7.05 -0.30 -23.52
N GLN A 344 6.98 -1.29 -22.62
CA GLN A 344 6.64 -2.66 -22.97
C GLN A 344 5.17 -2.99 -22.67
N THR A 345 4.70 -4.07 -23.28
CA THR A 345 3.41 -4.67 -22.97
C THR A 345 3.58 -6.09 -22.44
N LYS A 346 2.55 -6.59 -21.75
CA LYS A 346 2.49 -7.99 -21.29
C LYS A 346 1.13 -8.57 -21.64
N SER A 347 1.08 -9.60 -22.47
CA SER A 347 -0.15 -10.37 -22.67
C SER A 347 -0.38 -11.33 -21.51
N ILE A 348 -1.64 -11.42 -21.06
CA ILE A 348 -2.11 -12.43 -20.11
C ILE A 348 -2.86 -13.52 -20.87
N ASN A 349 -2.53 -14.78 -20.60
CA ASN A 349 -3.34 -15.90 -21.03
C ASN A 349 -4.37 -16.24 -19.93
N TRP A 350 -5.59 -15.76 -20.12
CA TRP A 350 -6.72 -15.98 -19.20
C TRP A 350 -7.16 -17.44 -19.06
N GLY A 351 -6.75 -18.32 -19.99
CA GLY A 351 -7.02 -19.75 -19.92
C GLY A 351 -6.05 -20.53 -19.02
N LEU A 352 -4.98 -19.88 -18.53
CA LEU A 352 -4.02 -20.47 -17.60
C LEU A 352 -4.33 -20.04 -16.16
N PRO A 353 -3.88 -20.82 -15.15
CA PRO A 353 -3.99 -20.42 -13.75
C PRO A 353 -3.42 -19.02 -13.49
N HIS A 354 -4.13 -18.25 -12.65
CA HIS A 354 -3.82 -16.86 -12.33
C HIS A 354 -2.58 -16.67 -11.45
N ASN A 355 -1.98 -17.77 -11.00
CA ASN A 355 -0.85 -17.79 -10.08
C ASN A 355 0.45 -18.33 -10.71
N LEU A 356 0.59 -18.22 -12.04
CA LEU A 356 1.79 -18.60 -12.76
C LEU A 356 2.67 -17.39 -13.06
N ASP A 357 3.92 -17.38 -12.55
CA ASP A 357 4.87 -16.27 -12.66
C ASP A 357 5.03 -15.74 -14.08
N PHE A 358 5.22 -16.64 -15.05
CA PHE A 358 5.43 -16.25 -16.45
C PHE A 358 4.17 -15.66 -17.12
N ASN A 359 2.99 -15.81 -16.51
CA ASN A 359 1.72 -15.30 -17.00
C ASN A 359 1.24 -14.05 -16.24
N CYS A 360 2.06 -13.54 -15.30
CA CYS A 360 1.74 -12.35 -14.52
C CYS A 360 2.35 -11.07 -15.11
N ILE A 361 1.66 -9.95 -14.92
CA ILE A 361 2.26 -8.61 -15.00
C ILE A 361 3.04 -8.40 -13.71
N ASP A 362 4.35 -8.24 -13.82
CA ASP A 362 5.24 -8.11 -12.66
C ASP A 362 5.97 -6.77 -12.67
N ILE A 363 5.58 -5.90 -11.73
CA ILE A 363 6.17 -4.59 -11.45
C ILE A 363 6.93 -4.56 -10.11
N SER A 364 7.25 -5.74 -9.57
CA SER A 364 7.98 -5.87 -8.30
C SER A 364 9.33 -5.18 -8.34
N LEU A 365 9.71 -4.60 -7.20
CA LEU A 365 11.01 -3.99 -6.95
C LEU A 365 12.06 -5.03 -6.59
N ASP A 366 13.33 -4.67 -6.80
CA ASP A 366 14.48 -5.46 -6.39
C ASP A 366 14.77 -5.26 -4.90
N TYR A 367 14.87 -6.36 -4.16
CA TYR A 367 15.17 -6.37 -2.74
C TYR A 367 16.67 -6.56 -2.50
N LYS A 368 17.22 -5.80 -1.54
CA LYS A 368 18.56 -6.08 -0.97
C LYS A 368 18.48 -7.14 0.12
N ILE A 369 17.39 -7.13 0.89
CA ILE A 369 17.04 -8.15 1.87
C ILE A 369 15.58 -8.53 1.64
N ASP A 370 15.30 -9.81 1.37
CA ASP A 370 13.98 -10.40 1.17
C ASP A 370 13.83 -11.67 2.01
N ALA A 371 13.75 -11.49 3.33
CA ALA A 371 13.57 -12.57 4.30
C ALA A 371 12.17 -12.54 4.96
N LEU A 372 11.34 -11.54 4.63
CA LEU A 372 9.99 -11.36 5.15
C LEU A 372 8.95 -11.84 4.14
N ALA A 373 8.84 -13.17 4.00
CA ALA A 373 7.95 -13.79 3.03
C ALA A 373 7.62 -15.24 3.46
N GLY A 374 7.03 -16.03 2.57
CA GLY A 374 6.79 -17.47 2.76
C GLY A 374 5.40 -17.86 3.24
N GLY A 375 4.49 -16.90 3.43
CA GLY A 375 3.08 -17.18 3.70
C GLY A 375 2.31 -17.74 2.49
N GLU A 376 1.10 -18.22 2.74
CA GLU A 376 0.16 -18.61 1.69
C GLU A 376 -0.11 -17.42 0.74
N LEU A 377 0.00 -17.65 -0.58
CA LEU A 377 -0.15 -16.62 -1.63
C LEU A 377 0.82 -15.43 -1.48
N ARG A 378 2.02 -15.71 -0.95
CA ARG A 378 3.15 -14.79 -0.90
C ARG A 378 4.36 -15.43 -1.56
N ASP A 379 5.31 -14.59 -1.97
CA ASP A 379 6.59 -15.08 -2.47
C ASP A 379 7.34 -15.87 -1.39
N LYS A 380 8.32 -16.67 -1.79
CA LYS A 380 9.27 -17.27 -0.86
C LYS A 380 10.36 -16.26 -0.48
N PRO A 381 11.01 -16.41 0.69
CA PRO A 381 12.18 -15.59 1.00
C PRO A 381 13.34 -15.93 0.04
N HIS A 382 14.04 -14.90 -0.43
CA HIS A 382 15.18 -15.03 -1.35
C HIS A 382 16.52 -14.68 -0.71
N THR A 383 16.53 -14.02 0.45
CA THR A 383 17.76 -13.72 1.18
C THR A 383 17.67 -14.11 2.65
N SER A 384 18.82 -14.05 3.33
CA SER A 384 18.87 -14.15 4.80
C SER A 384 18.61 -12.79 5.46
N THR A 385 18.29 -12.81 6.75
CA THR A 385 18.15 -11.62 7.59
C THR A 385 19.50 -10.96 7.90
N TYR A 386 19.49 -9.70 8.32
CA TYR A 386 20.70 -8.94 8.67
C TYR A 386 20.65 -8.43 10.12
N LEU A 387 21.67 -8.71 10.93
CA LEU A 387 21.74 -8.24 12.33
C LEU A 387 22.00 -6.72 12.37
N TYR A 388 21.08 -5.97 12.96
CA TYR A 388 21.19 -4.52 13.15
C TYR A 388 20.29 -4.01 14.28
N THR A 389 20.88 -3.31 15.24
CA THR A 389 20.22 -2.91 16.50
C THR A 389 20.01 -1.40 16.65
N GLU A 390 20.59 -0.58 15.77
CA GLU A 390 20.47 0.87 15.82
C GLU A 390 19.20 1.36 15.10
N ASP A 391 19.06 2.66 14.87
CA ASP A 391 17.90 3.25 14.19
C ASP A 391 17.88 2.85 12.70
N LEU A 392 16.72 2.39 12.21
CA LEU A 392 16.55 1.99 10.81
C LEU A 392 16.90 3.09 9.80
N ILE A 393 16.84 4.37 10.20
CA ILE A 393 17.22 5.48 9.31
C ILE A 393 18.70 5.44 8.91
N ALA A 394 19.57 4.89 9.78
CA ALA A 394 21.00 4.76 9.53
C ALA A 394 21.36 3.42 8.86
N PHE A 395 20.40 2.49 8.74
CA PHE A 395 20.65 1.16 8.20
C PHE A 395 21.20 1.16 6.75
N PRO A 396 20.71 1.98 5.80
CA PRO A 396 21.25 2.01 4.44
C PRO A 396 22.76 2.26 4.41
N SER A 397 23.24 3.28 5.14
CA SER A 397 24.67 3.60 5.22
C SER A 397 25.48 2.44 5.82
N TYR A 398 24.97 1.85 6.90
CA TYR A 398 25.60 0.69 7.54
C TYR A 398 25.64 -0.54 6.62
N TYR A 399 24.57 -0.82 5.88
CA TYR A 399 24.48 -1.95 4.94
C TYR A 399 25.54 -1.82 3.84
N TYR A 400 25.72 -0.63 3.27
CA TYR A 400 26.71 -0.40 2.22
C TYR A 400 28.15 -0.52 2.74
N THR A 401 28.48 0.11 3.87
CA THR A 401 29.83 0.00 4.44
C THR A 401 30.21 -1.45 4.76
N ASN A 402 29.29 -2.26 5.29
CA ASN A 402 29.59 -3.65 5.63
C ASN A 402 29.55 -4.59 4.41
N SER A 403 28.64 -4.37 3.45
CA SER A 403 28.58 -5.20 2.24
C SER A 403 29.79 -4.99 1.34
N GLU A 404 30.29 -3.76 1.21
CA GLU A 404 31.55 -3.46 0.53
C GLU A 404 32.74 -4.12 1.24
N SER A 405 32.82 -3.99 2.57
CA SER A 405 33.86 -4.65 3.37
C SER A 405 33.87 -6.18 3.18
N MET A 406 32.69 -6.82 3.17
CA MET A 406 32.57 -8.25 2.92
C MET A 406 33.00 -8.63 1.50
N ARG A 407 32.63 -7.82 0.50
CA ARG A 407 33.02 -8.05 -0.90
C ARG A 407 34.54 -7.94 -1.07
N ASP A 408 35.16 -6.92 -0.48
CA ASP A 408 36.61 -6.72 -0.55
C ASP A 408 37.36 -7.85 0.14
N THR A 409 36.87 -8.28 1.30
CA THR A 409 37.41 -9.44 2.02
C THR A 409 37.29 -10.71 1.19
N PHE A 410 36.14 -10.98 0.57
CA PHE A 410 35.94 -12.13 -0.30
C PHE A 410 36.86 -12.09 -1.53
N LEU A 411 36.98 -10.93 -2.20
CA LEU A 411 37.87 -10.76 -3.34
C LEU A 411 39.34 -10.97 -2.95
N GLN A 412 39.74 -10.55 -1.76
CA GLN A 412 41.08 -10.81 -1.22
C GLN A 412 41.32 -12.30 -1.00
N TRP A 413 40.36 -13.02 -0.38
CA TRP A 413 40.45 -14.47 -0.21
C TRP A 413 40.45 -15.24 -1.53
N ALA A 414 39.62 -14.82 -2.49
CA ALA A 414 39.59 -15.43 -3.82
C ALA A 414 40.95 -15.27 -4.55
N LYS A 415 41.59 -14.09 -4.43
CA LYS A 415 42.95 -13.87 -4.95
C LYS A 415 43.99 -14.75 -4.26
N ILE A 416 43.93 -14.87 -2.93
CA ILE A 416 44.82 -15.74 -2.15
C ILE A 416 44.65 -17.21 -2.60
N PHE A 417 43.41 -17.68 -2.72
CA PHE A 417 43.11 -19.04 -3.16
C PHE A 417 43.62 -19.29 -4.59
N LEU A 418 43.45 -18.34 -5.51
CA LEU A 418 43.97 -18.44 -6.87
C LEU A 418 45.51 -18.51 -6.89
N ILE A 419 46.20 -17.73 -6.05
CA ILE A 419 47.66 -17.80 -5.90
C ILE A 419 48.09 -19.19 -5.41
N PHE A 420 47.43 -19.74 -4.39
CA PHE A 420 47.74 -21.09 -3.89
C PHE A 420 47.45 -22.17 -4.92
N ALA A 421 46.36 -22.06 -5.69
CA ALA A 421 46.06 -22.98 -6.78
C ALA A 421 47.14 -22.95 -7.87
N LEU A 422 47.59 -21.76 -8.27
CA LEU A 422 48.67 -21.58 -9.25
C LEU A 422 50.00 -22.13 -8.73
N LEU A 423 50.36 -21.88 -7.47
CA LEU A 423 51.56 -22.45 -6.84
C LEU A 423 51.50 -23.98 -6.78
N GLY A 424 50.34 -24.54 -6.45
CA GLY A 424 50.11 -25.99 -6.47
C GLY A 424 50.32 -26.60 -7.85
N ILE A 425 49.82 -25.93 -8.91
CA ILE A 425 50.04 -26.33 -10.30
C ILE A 425 51.53 -26.25 -10.66
N CYS A 426 52.22 -25.16 -10.33
CA CYS A 426 53.66 -25.02 -10.58
C CYS A 426 54.46 -26.12 -9.89
N LEU A 427 54.19 -26.42 -8.61
CA LEU A 427 54.84 -27.49 -7.86
C LEU A 427 54.56 -28.87 -8.46
N PHE A 428 53.34 -29.10 -8.96
CA PHE A 428 53.00 -30.33 -9.68
C PHE A 428 53.84 -30.50 -10.94
N PHE A 429 54.01 -29.45 -11.75
CA PHE A 429 54.85 -29.48 -12.95
C PHE A 429 56.33 -29.64 -12.64
N ILE A 430 56.86 -28.97 -11.61
CA ILE A 430 58.24 -29.14 -11.14
C ILE A 430 58.48 -30.60 -10.74
N LYS A 431 57.57 -31.20 -9.96
CA LYS A 431 57.67 -32.59 -9.52
C LYS A 431 57.59 -33.60 -10.68
N ARG A 432 56.87 -33.27 -11.75
CA ARG A 432 56.77 -34.09 -12.97
C ARG A 432 58.00 -33.95 -13.87
N GLY A 433 58.57 -32.74 -13.96
CA GLY A 433 59.79 -32.47 -14.71
C GLY A 433 61.02 -33.18 -14.13
N LEU A 434 61.12 -33.27 -12.80
CA LEU A 434 62.20 -33.97 -12.09
C LEU A 434 62.13 -35.52 -12.13
N ARG A 435 61.08 -36.09 -12.76
CA ARG A 435 60.91 -37.55 -12.91
C ARG A 435 61.17 -38.05 -14.34
N LYS A 436 61.58 -37.17 -15.24
CA LYS A 436 62.22 -37.52 -16.51
C LYS A 436 63.71 -37.27 -16.36
#